data_AF-A0A969ZR95-F1
#
_entry.id   AF-A0A969ZR95-F1
#
_cell.length_a   1.000
_cell.length_b   1.000
_cell.length_c   1.000
_cell.angle_alpha   90.00
_cell.angle_beta   90.00
_cell.angle_gamma   90.00
#
_symmetry.space_group_name_H-M   'P 1'
#
loop_
_entity.id
_entity.type
_entity.pdbx_description
1 polymer ?
#
loop_
_entity_poly.entity_id
_entity_poly.type
_entity_poly.pdbx_seq_one_letter_code
_entity_poly.pdbx_strand_id
1 'polypeptide(L)'
;MKYFTKEYAESLQYTGLVDKYEAIENDLRDSDIEDLYKKMEGEFIEEERRAYDTPPVEIYGIFGDLELALKDVLIGDVDKKGYEYDLRNPESLEEWNKYKEESFKRDMEEFENRGPFDEEEARELFKINYNMALEAKYHFPDWVYESVDNRLIALYYLPRDVYDKLKKISDENEEFVRKVDRLADENLYSQAIPDHMHDLLLLHDANLIKLEEREGDIFLYIRSECYLHTKDPIILKFVGGEYLEKEEMNLEVDSRGYSSTSFSYQETHNKGDHFEFHFLLNTFVDGGVKDIYLTIKARDLVEG
;
A
#
# COMPACT_ATOMS: atom_id res chain seq x y z
N MET A 1 4.21 -25.51 -6.60
CA MET A 1 2.85 -24.95 -6.76
C MET A 1 2.95 -23.51 -6.32
N LYS A 2 2.45 -22.57 -7.11
CA LYS A 2 2.47 -21.15 -6.74
C LYS A 2 1.22 -20.80 -5.94
N TYR A 3 1.36 -20.05 -4.86
CA TYR A 3 0.24 -19.56 -4.06
C TYR A 3 -0.17 -18.17 -4.52
N PHE A 4 0.79 -17.24 -4.56
CA PHE A 4 0.55 -15.85 -4.93
C PHE A 4 0.51 -15.71 -6.46
N THR A 5 -0.66 -16.06 -7.02
CA THR A 5 -0.90 -16.07 -8.46
C THR A 5 -1.52 -14.76 -8.98
N LYS A 6 -1.62 -14.62 -10.30
CA LYS A 6 -2.38 -13.52 -10.93
C LYS A 6 -3.84 -13.54 -10.50
N GLU A 7 -4.45 -14.72 -10.41
CA GLU A 7 -5.82 -14.89 -9.91
C GLU A 7 -5.94 -14.44 -8.44
N TYR A 8 -4.93 -14.73 -7.62
CA TYR A 8 -4.85 -14.22 -6.24
C TYR A 8 -4.74 -12.69 -6.19
N ALA A 9 -3.84 -12.10 -6.97
CA ALA A 9 -3.68 -10.64 -7.04
C ALA A 9 -4.95 -9.95 -7.55
N GLU A 10 -5.60 -10.49 -8.58
CA GLU A 10 -6.87 -10.00 -9.09
C GLU A 10 -7.99 -10.13 -8.04
N SER A 11 -8.08 -11.29 -7.37
CA SER A 11 -9.12 -11.51 -6.34
C SER A 11 -8.98 -10.54 -5.17
N LEU A 12 -7.75 -10.24 -4.75
CA LEU A 12 -7.49 -9.25 -3.70
C LEU A 12 -8.07 -7.87 -4.02
N GLN A 13 -7.99 -7.43 -5.29
CA GLN A 13 -8.57 -6.14 -5.71
C GLN A 13 -10.10 -6.09 -5.57
N TYR A 14 -10.74 -7.25 -5.51
CA TYR A 14 -12.19 -7.39 -5.37
C TYR A 14 -12.63 -7.80 -3.96
N THR A 15 -11.77 -7.65 -2.95
CA THR A 15 -12.14 -7.79 -1.53
C THR A 15 -12.57 -6.45 -0.93
N GLY A 16 -13.39 -6.46 0.13
CA GLY A 16 -13.85 -5.26 0.82
C GLY A 16 -14.63 -4.25 -0.05
N LEU A 17 -15.20 -4.67 -1.18
CA LEU A 17 -15.77 -3.76 -2.19
C LEU A 17 -16.87 -2.85 -1.63
N VAL A 18 -17.60 -3.32 -0.62
CA VAL A 18 -18.77 -2.61 -0.05
C VAL A 18 -18.51 -2.08 1.36
N ASP A 19 -17.30 -2.22 1.90
CA ASP A 19 -17.00 -1.94 3.32
C ASP A 19 -17.25 -0.49 3.73
N LYS A 20 -17.04 0.43 2.78
CA LYS A 20 -17.25 1.87 2.98
C LYS A 20 -18.59 2.37 2.45
N TYR A 21 -19.42 1.49 1.91
CA TYR A 21 -20.63 1.89 1.20
C TYR A 21 -21.89 1.55 1.98
N GLU A 22 -22.88 2.42 1.89
CA GLU A 22 -24.19 2.20 2.44
C GLU A 22 -25.22 1.78 1.39
N ALA A 23 -26.15 0.98 1.88
CA ALA A 23 -27.28 0.42 1.20
C ALA A 23 -28.42 1.44 0.99
N ILE A 24 -28.84 1.70 -0.25
CA ILE A 24 -30.02 2.55 -0.51
C ILE A 24 -31.04 1.90 -1.44
N GLU A 25 -32.26 2.48 -1.47
CA GLU A 25 -33.30 2.10 -2.42
C GLU A 25 -32.86 2.39 -3.86
N ASN A 26 -33.33 1.57 -4.82
CA ASN A 26 -32.82 1.57 -6.18
C ASN A 26 -33.31 2.78 -7.02
N ASP A 27 -34.45 3.37 -6.67
CA ASP A 27 -35.14 4.38 -7.50
C ASP A 27 -35.15 5.76 -6.81
N LEU A 28 -33.96 6.34 -6.60
CA LEU A 28 -33.82 7.70 -6.10
C LEU A 28 -34.07 8.74 -7.18
N ARG A 29 -34.75 9.82 -6.81
CA ARG A 29 -34.88 11.03 -7.65
C ARG A 29 -33.71 11.97 -7.37
N ASP A 30 -33.49 12.93 -8.27
CA ASP A 30 -32.45 13.95 -8.09
C ASP A 30 -32.55 14.70 -6.75
N SER A 31 -33.77 15.02 -6.30
CA SER A 31 -33.99 15.66 -5.00
C SER A 31 -33.50 14.82 -3.83
N ASP A 32 -33.61 13.49 -3.96
CA ASP A 32 -33.19 12.58 -2.90
C ASP A 32 -31.64 12.51 -2.85
N ILE A 33 -30.96 12.60 -3.99
CA ILE A 33 -29.49 12.69 -4.09
C ILE A 33 -28.99 14.03 -3.51
N GLU A 34 -29.69 15.14 -3.80
CA GLU A 34 -29.35 16.46 -3.23
C GLU A 34 -29.45 16.47 -1.70
N ASP A 35 -30.43 15.77 -1.14
CA ASP A 35 -30.59 15.64 0.31
C ASP A 35 -29.48 14.78 0.92
N LEU A 36 -29.06 13.70 0.24
CA LEU A 36 -27.89 12.91 0.64
C LEU A 36 -26.60 13.74 0.62
N TYR A 37 -26.40 14.57 -0.41
CA TYR A 37 -25.25 15.47 -0.50
C TYR A 37 -25.19 16.40 0.71
N LYS A 38 -26.29 17.08 1.05
CA LYS A 38 -26.35 18.00 2.19
C LYS A 38 -26.14 17.28 3.52
N LYS A 39 -26.66 16.06 3.66
CA LYS A 39 -26.44 15.22 4.84
C LYS A 39 -24.94 14.93 5.00
N MET A 40 -24.30 14.41 3.96
CA MET A 40 -22.87 14.05 3.98
C MET A 40 -21.97 15.28 4.20
N GLU A 41 -22.31 16.42 3.59
CA GLU A 41 -21.61 17.68 3.80
C GLU A 41 -21.68 18.10 5.29
N GLY A 42 -22.87 18.02 5.90
CA GLY A 42 -23.04 18.33 7.32
C GLY A 42 -22.28 17.37 8.24
N GLU A 43 -22.28 16.06 7.93
CA GLU A 43 -21.53 15.05 8.67
C GLU A 43 -20.01 15.29 8.56
N PHE A 44 -19.52 15.61 7.36
CA PHE A 44 -18.11 15.95 7.12
C PHE A 44 -17.69 17.19 7.92
N ILE A 45 -18.49 18.27 7.89
CA ILE A 45 -18.18 19.50 8.65
C ILE A 45 -18.10 19.21 10.16
N GLU A 46 -18.99 18.38 10.69
CA GLU A 46 -18.97 18.03 12.11
C GLU A 46 -17.80 17.10 12.48
N GLU A 47 -17.35 16.24 11.56
CA GLU A 47 -16.12 15.45 11.72
C GLU A 47 -14.87 16.33 11.71
N GLU A 48 -14.75 17.23 10.74
CA GLU A 48 -13.66 18.21 10.67
C GLU A 48 -13.63 19.11 11.90
N ARG A 49 -14.79 19.59 12.37
CA ARG A 49 -14.88 20.35 13.62
C ARG A 49 -14.41 19.54 14.81
N ARG A 50 -14.83 18.27 14.89
CA ARG A 50 -14.40 17.39 15.98
C ARG A 50 -12.89 17.17 15.94
N ALA A 51 -12.31 16.95 14.76
CA ALA A 51 -10.86 16.82 14.60
C ALA A 51 -10.15 18.11 15.01
N TYR A 52 -10.67 19.27 14.59
CA TYR A 52 -10.16 20.60 14.94
C TYR A 52 -10.20 20.91 16.45
N ASP A 53 -11.21 20.40 17.14
CA ASP A 53 -11.40 20.59 18.59
C ASP A 53 -10.74 19.48 19.44
N THR A 54 -10.22 18.44 18.80
CA THR A 54 -9.51 17.36 19.48
C THR A 54 -8.06 17.77 19.72
N PRO A 55 -7.62 17.88 20.99
CA PRO A 55 -6.24 18.23 21.28
C PRO A 55 -5.30 17.13 20.77
N PRO A 56 -4.12 17.50 20.23
CA PRO A 56 -3.01 16.58 20.01
C PRO A 56 -2.83 15.62 21.19
N VAL A 57 -2.68 14.34 20.86
CA VAL A 57 -2.32 13.28 21.80
C VAL A 57 -0.86 12.94 21.63
N GLU A 58 -0.18 12.56 22.71
CA GLU A 58 1.19 12.07 22.60
C GLU A 58 1.18 10.71 21.89
N ILE A 59 1.36 10.71 20.56
CA ILE A 59 1.27 9.54 19.68
C ILE A 59 2.20 8.41 20.15
N TYR A 60 3.33 8.75 20.74
CA TYR A 60 4.32 7.79 21.24
C TYR A 60 3.94 7.11 22.55
N GLY A 61 2.92 7.62 23.26
CA GLY A 61 2.30 6.93 24.39
C GLY A 61 1.31 5.84 23.97
N ILE A 62 0.82 5.88 22.72
CA ILE A 62 -0.13 4.90 22.16
C ILE A 62 0.58 3.57 21.84
N PHE A 63 1.87 3.63 21.51
CA PHE A 63 2.74 2.45 21.34
C PHE A 63 3.46 2.03 22.64
N GLY A 64 2.94 2.44 23.80
CA GLY A 64 3.61 2.39 25.11
C GLY A 64 4.16 1.03 25.59
N ASP A 65 3.85 -0.07 24.89
CA ASP A 65 4.31 -1.43 25.20
C ASP A 65 5.26 -2.03 24.13
N LEU A 66 5.53 -1.33 23.03
CA LEU A 66 6.51 -1.77 22.04
C LEU A 66 7.91 -1.31 22.46
N GLU A 67 8.79 -2.26 22.76
CA GLU A 67 10.23 -2.02 22.91
C GLU A 67 10.84 -1.65 21.53
N LEU A 68 10.63 -0.41 21.10
CA LEU A 68 11.27 0.11 19.89
C LEU A 68 12.76 0.36 20.18
N ALA A 69 13.65 -0.26 19.42
CA ALA A 69 15.06 0.12 19.44
C ALA A 69 15.26 1.41 18.65
N LEU A 70 16.31 2.18 18.95
CA LEU A 70 16.60 3.46 18.26
C LEU A 70 16.72 3.30 16.73
N LYS A 71 17.16 2.13 16.27
CA LYS A 71 17.25 1.78 14.84
C LYS A 71 15.89 1.66 14.15
N ASP A 72 14.82 1.45 14.91
CA ASP A 72 13.46 1.25 14.43
C ASP A 72 12.64 2.55 14.49
N VAL A 73 13.27 3.66 14.91
CA VAL A 73 12.65 4.97 15.07
C VAL A 73 13.37 5.99 14.19
N LEU A 74 12.62 6.85 13.52
CA LEU A 74 13.14 7.98 12.76
C LEU A 74 12.68 9.30 13.42
N ILE A 75 13.56 10.28 13.43
CA ILE A 75 13.26 11.67 13.79
C ILE A 75 13.49 12.56 12.57
N GLY A 76 12.59 13.53 12.40
CA GLY A 76 12.71 14.56 11.38
C GLY A 76 13.53 15.75 11.84
N ASP A 77 14.63 16.06 11.15
CA ASP A 77 15.34 17.31 11.34
C ASP A 77 14.52 18.44 10.71
N VAL A 78 14.20 19.45 11.52
CA VAL A 78 13.38 20.60 11.11
C VAL A 78 14.25 21.81 10.81
N ASP A 79 13.88 22.55 9.76
CA ASP A 79 14.53 23.82 9.42
C ASP A 79 14.11 24.94 10.40
N LYS A 80 14.64 26.16 10.18
CA LYS A 80 14.31 27.32 11.02
C LYS A 80 12.85 27.75 10.99
N LYS A 81 12.07 27.24 10.03
CA LYS A 81 10.64 27.50 9.89
C LYS A 81 9.80 26.32 10.38
N GLY A 82 10.43 25.25 10.88
CA GLY A 82 9.76 24.05 11.35
C GLY A 82 9.46 23.02 10.26
N TYR A 83 9.96 23.22 9.03
CA TYR A 83 9.75 22.23 7.96
C TYR A 83 10.76 21.10 8.07
N GLU A 84 10.27 19.87 8.08
CA GLU A 84 11.09 18.66 8.02
C GLU A 84 11.84 18.58 6.68
N TYR A 85 13.15 18.32 6.72
CA TYR A 85 13.98 18.22 5.52
C TYR A 85 14.89 16.99 5.47
N ASP A 86 15.06 16.29 6.59
CA ASP A 86 15.82 15.04 6.65
C ASP A 86 15.25 14.12 7.73
N LEU A 87 15.34 12.81 7.51
CA LEU A 87 14.89 11.78 8.43
C LEU A 87 16.07 10.91 8.81
N ARG A 88 16.33 10.75 10.11
CA ARG A 88 17.42 9.92 10.62
C ARG A 88 17.04 9.20 11.88
N ASN A 89 17.78 8.14 12.22
CA ASN A 89 17.66 7.54 13.54
C ASN A 89 18.17 8.51 14.62
N PRO A 90 17.54 8.56 15.80
CA PRO A 90 18.09 9.24 16.95
C PRO A 90 19.40 8.58 17.41
N GLU A 91 20.38 9.39 17.78
CA GLU A 91 21.68 8.94 18.31
C GLU A 91 21.55 8.37 19.73
N SER A 92 20.49 8.75 20.45
CA SER A 92 20.25 8.32 21.83
C SER A 92 18.77 8.35 22.21
N LEU A 93 18.43 7.61 23.28
CA LEU A 93 17.10 7.68 23.90
C LEU A 93 16.81 9.07 24.48
N GLU A 94 17.83 9.82 24.90
CA GLU A 94 17.68 11.18 25.39
C GLU A 94 17.24 12.12 24.26
N GLU A 95 17.90 12.03 23.10
CA GLU A 95 17.49 12.78 21.90
C GLU A 95 16.08 12.43 21.47
N TRP A 96 15.73 11.13 21.46
CA TRP A 96 14.39 10.70 21.12
C TRP A 96 13.33 11.28 22.07
N ASN A 97 13.54 11.17 23.38
CA ASN A 97 12.60 11.73 24.36
C ASN A 97 12.44 13.23 24.22
N LYS A 98 13.55 13.95 24.01
CA LYS A 98 13.52 15.39 23.76
C LYS A 98 12.73 15.74 22.50
N TYR A 99 12.93 15.01 21.41
CA TYR A 99 12.19 15.21 20.17
C TYR A 99 10.68 15.03 20.37
N LYS A 100 10.26 13.97 21.08
CA LYS A 100 8.84 13.75 21.41
C LYS A 100 8.24 14.91 22.21
N GLU A 101 8.93 15.34 23.26
CA GLU A 101 8.50 16.45 24.11
C GLU A 101 8.39 17.75 23.31
N GLU A 102 9.40 18.06 22.48
CA GLU A 102 9.42 19.26 21.64
C GLU A 102 8.34 19.22 20.54
N SER A 103 8.13 18.06 19.90
CA SER A 103 7.09 17.89 18.90
C SER A 103 5.71 18.07 19.50
N PHE A 104 5.41 17.35 20.58
CA PHE A 104 4.13 17.45 21.28
C PHE A 104 3.86 18.88 21.77
N LYS A 105 4.90 19.57 22.27
CA LYS A 105 4.79 20.96 22.67
C LYS A 105 4.47 21.89 21.49
N ARG A 106 5.10 21.71 20.32
CA ARG A 106 4.77 22.49 19.12
C ARG A 106 3.34 22.27 18.68
N ASP A 107 2.91 21.01 18.60
CA ASP A 107 1.55 20.66 18.20
C ASP A 107 0.53 21.26 19.18
N MET A 108 0.86 21.30 20.47
CA MET A 108 0.02 21.90 21.50
C MET A 108 0.02 23.41 21.50
N GLU A 109 1.16 24.06 21.24
CA GLU A 109 1.22 25.50 21.01
C GLU A 109 0.42 25.91 19.76
N GLU A 110 0.50 25.14 18.66
CA GLU A 110 -0.30 25.37 17.46
C GLU A 110 -1.79 25.21 17.74
N PHE A 111 -2.17 24.13 18.44
CA PHE A 111 -3.55 23.91 18.85
C PHE A 111 -4.06 25.06 19.74
N GLU A 112 -3.36 25.44 20.81
CA GLU A 112 -3.81 26.50 21.72
C GLU A 112 -3.92 27.89 21.07
N ASN A 113 -3.10 28.17 20.05
CA ASN A 113 -3.08 29.46 19.36
C ASN A 113 -3.87 29.50 18.04
N ARG A 114 -4.59 28.43 17.70
CA ARG A 114 -5.39 28.35 16.47
C ARG A 114 -6.55 29.36 16.48
N GLY A 115 -7.03 29.69 15.28
CA GLY A 115 -8.22 30.51 15.10
C GLY A 115 -9.51 29.81 15.55
N PRO A 116 -10.68 30.40 15.28
CA PRO A 116 -11.92 29.63 15.27
C PRO A 116 -11.93 28.64 14.09
N PHE A 117 -12.67 27.54 14.22
CA PHE A 117 -12.95 26.63 13.12
C PHE A 117 -13.65 27.36 11.96
N ASP A 118 -13.19 27.12 10.73
CA ASP A 118 -13.75 27.70 9.51
C ASP A 118 -14.66 26.69 8.79
N GLU A 119 -15.97 26.88 8.96
CA GLU A 119 -16.99 26.03 8.32
C GLU A 119 -16.99 26.16 6.79
N GLU A 120 -16.64 27.32 6.24
CA GLU A 120 -16.61 27.53 4.79
C GLU A 120 -15.40 26.82 4.17
N GLU A 121 -14.27 26.80 4.86
CA GLU A 121 -13.11 25.99 4.47
C GLU A 121 -13.46 24.49 4.44
N ALA A 122 -14.08 23.97 5.51
CA ALA A 122 -14.51 22.57 5.56
C ALA A 122 -15.53 22.23 4.44
N ARG A 123 -16.44 23.16 4.14
CA ARG A 123 -17.41 23.02 3.04
C ARG A 123 -16.73 22.94 1.67
N GLU A 124 -15.77 23.81 1.39
CA GLU A 124 -15.03 23.77 0.13
C GLU A 124 -14.14 22.52 0.03
N LEU A 125 -13.56 22.05 1.15
CA LEU A 125 -12.82 20.78 1.18
C LEU A 125 -13.73 19.59 0.85
N PHE A 126 -14.93 19.52 1.44
CA PHE A 126 -15.93 18.49 1.11
C PHE A 126 -16.24 18.49 -0.39
N LYS A 127 -16.48 19.66 -0.97
CA LYS A 127 -16.79 19.82 -2.39
C LYS A 127 -15.62 19.42 -3.29
N ILE A 128 -14.38 19.72 -2.92
CA ILE A 128 -13.18 19.25 -3.63
C ILE A 128 -13.13 17.72 -3.63
N ASN A 129 -13.27 17.10 -2.45
CA ASN A 129 -13.25 15.65 -2.29
C ASN A 129 -14.38 14.97 -3.09
N TYR A 130 -15.59 15.51 -3.02
CA TYR A 130 -16.74 15.03 -3.78
C TYR A 130 -16.51 15.11 -5.30
N ASN A 131 -15.99 16.23 -5.80
CA ASN A 131 -15.69 16.38 -7.24
C ASN A 131 -14.59 15.42 -7.70
N MET A 132 -13.55 15.23 -6.88
CA MET A 132 -12.53 14.22 -7.16
C MET A 132 -13.16 12.82 -7.23
N ALA A 133 -14.06 12.49 -6.31
CA ALA A 133 -14.73 11.19 -6.28
C ALA A 133 -15.68 10.96 -7.47
N LEU A 134 -16.30 12.02 -8.03
CA LEU A 134 -17.13 11.93 -9.23
C LEU A 134 -16.34 11.53 -10.49
N GLU A 135 -15.11 12.03 -10.60
CA GLU A 135 -14.22 11.77 -11.73
C GLU A 135 -13.43 10.47 -11.56
N ALA A 136 -13.17 10.08 -10.33
CA ALA A 136 -12.41 8.89 -10.01
C ALA A 136 -13.24 7.61 -10.27
N LYS A 137 -12.77 6.80 -11.22
CA LYS A 137 -13.17 5.40 -11.32
C LYS A 137 -12.32 4.58 -10.34
N TYR A 138 -12.83 4.41 -9.13
CA TYR A 138 -12.28 3.54 -8.11
C TYR A 138 -12.48 2.04 -8.44
N HIS A 139 -12.04 1.18 -7.53
CA HIS A 139 -11.90 -0.29 -7.58
C HIS A 139 -13.14 -1.13 -7.97
N PHE A 140 -14.21 -0.52 -8.49
CA PHE A 140 -15.37 -1.26 -8.96
C PHE A 140 -15.20 -1.76 -10.39
N PRO A 141 -15.78 -2.94 -10.71
CA PRO A 141 -15.94 -3.35 -12.09
C PRO A 141 -16.72 -2.31 -12.92
N ASP A 142 -16.40 -2.19 -14.21
CA ASP A 142 -17.01 -1.20 -15.12
C ASP A 142 -18.55 -1.20 -15.09
N TRP A 143 -19.18 -2.37 -14.94
CA TRP A 143 -20.65 -2.48 -14.92
C TRP A 143 -21.30 -1.66 -13.80
N VAL A 144 -20.59 -1.37 -12.71
CA VAL A 144 -21.09 -0.52 -11.62
C VAL A 144 -21.24 0.92 -12.11
N TYR A 145 -20.21 1.45 -12.76
CA TYR A 145 -20.21 2.80 -13.33
C TYR A 145 -21.17 2.95 -14.52
N GLU A 146 -21.53 1.84 -15.17
CA GLU A 146 -22.56 1.82 -16.22
C GLU A 146 -23.99 1.78 -15.66
N SER A 147 -24.18 1.36 -14.41
CA SER A 147 -25.50 1.09 -13.82
C SER A 147 -25.88 1.97 -12.63
N VAL A 148 -24.93 2.66 -12.01
CA VAL A 148 -25.14 3.52 -10.84
C VAL A 148 -24.80 4.96 -11.19
N ASP A 149 -25.61 5.90 -10.69
CA ASP A 149 -25.28 7.33 -10.78
C ASP A 149 -24.00 7.62 -9.97
N ASN A 150 -22.96 8.15 -10.63
CA ASN A 150 -21.68 8.45 -10.00
C ASN A 150 -21.80 9.35 -8.76
N ARG A 151 -22.85 10.19 -8.66
CA ARG A 151 -23.11 11.01 -7.47
C ARG A 151 -23.36 10.16 -6.24
N LEU A 152 -24.02 9.02 -6.39
CA LEU A 152 -24.26 8.09 -5.30
C LEU A 152 -22.95 7.41 -4.88
N ILE A 153 -22.14 6.98 -5.85
CA ILE A 153 -20.82 6.39 -5.59
C ILE A 153 -19.93 7.38 -4.83
N ALA A 154 -19.88 8.65 -5.29
CA ALA A 154 -19.09 9.71 -4.67
C ALA A 154 -19.58 10.07 -3.25
N LEU A 155 -20.83 9.77 -2.92
CA LEU A 155 -21.40 9.92 -1.57
C LEU A 155 -21.35 8.63 -0.75
N TYR A 156 -20.64 7.59 -1.22
CA TYR A 156 -20.53 6.30 -0.55
C TYR A 156 -21.86 5.52 -0.43
N TYR A 157 -22.77 5.69 -1.39
CA TYR A 157 -24.02 4.93 -1.46
C TYR A 157 -24.09 4.05 -2.71
N LEU A 158 -24.73 2.89 -2.58
CA LEU A 158 -25.02 1.97 -3.68
C LEU A 158 -26.49 1.52 -3.65
N PRO A 159 -27.16 1.48 -4.81
CA PRO A 159 -28.43 0.77 -4.96
C PRO A 159 -28.34 -0.63 -4.37
N ARG A 160 -29.42 -1.09 -3.72
CA ARG A 160 -29.45 -2.34 -2.97
C ARG A 160 -29.02 -3.55 -3.79
N ASP A 161 -29.50 -3.65 -5.01
CA ASP A 161 -29.21 -4.76 -5.92
C ASP A 161 -27.74 -4.77 -6.36
N VAL A 162 -27.17 -3.60 -6.66
CA VAL A 162 -25.76 -3.43 -6.99
C VAL A 162 -24.87 -3.77 -5.80
N TYR A 163 -25.21 -3.26 -4.61
CA TYR A 163 -24.52 -3.56 -3.37
C TYR A 163 -24.52 -5.06 -3.09
N ASP A 164 -25.67 -5.74 -3.17
CA ASP A 164 -25.76 -7.17 -2.88
C ASP A 164 -24.94 -8.01 -3.86
N LYS A 165 -24.90 -7.60 -5.14
CA LYS A 165 -24.05 -8.24 -6.14
C LYS A 165 -22.56 -8.02 -5.86
N LEU A 166 -22.14 -6.80 -5.52
CA LEU A 166 -20.75 -6.49 -5.15
C LEU A 166 -20.35 -7.18 -3.85
N LYS A 167 -21.25 -7.24 -2.86
CA LYS A 167 -21.03 -7.95 -1.61
C LYS A 167 -20.77 -9.43 -1.86
N LYS A 168 -21.58 -10.06 -2.74
CA LYS A 168 -21.35 -11.46 -3.12
C LYS A 168 -19.97 -11.66 -3.76
N ILE A 169 -19.59 -10.78 -4.70
CA ILE A 169 -18.26 -10.82 -5.33
C ILE A 169 -17.17 -10.67 -4.26
N SER A 170 -17.32 -9.72 -3.33
CA SER A 170 -16.39 -9.49 -2.21
C SER A 170 -16.24 -10.72 -1.33
N ASP A 171 -17.35 -11.27 -0.86
CA ASP A 171 -17.36 -12.43 0.04
C ASP A 171 -16.72 -13.67 -0.63
N GLU A 172 -16.99 -13.90 -1.93
CA GLU A 172 -16.39 -15.00 -2.71
C GLU A 172 -14.86 -14.83 -2.87
N ASN A 173 -14.40 -13.61 -3.17
CA ASN A 173 -12.97 -13.30 -3.29
C ASN A 173 -12.25 -13.38 -1.95
N GLU A 174 -12.86 -12.89 -0.87
CA GLU A 174 -12.30 -13.00 0.48
C GLU A 174 -12.14 -14.45 0.92
N GLU A 175 -13.11 -15.32 0.62
CA GLU A 175 -12.99 -16.75 0.90
C GLU A 175 -11.83 -17.38 0.13
N PHE A 176 -11.69 -17.04 -1.15
CA PHE A 176 -10.59 -17.51 -1.99
C PHE A 176 -9.23 -17.04 -1.46
N VAL A 177 -9.06 -15.74 -1.21
CA VAL A 177 -7.83 -15.13 -0.67
C VAL A 177 -7.45 -15.79 0.65
N ARG A 178 -8.36 -15.84 1.63
CA ARG A 178 -8.10 -16.47 2.94
C ARG A 178 -7.68 -17.94 2.82
N LYS A 179 -8.25 -18.66 1.84
CA LYS A 179 -7.87 -20.05 1.59
C LYS A 179 -6.44 -20.14 1.03
N VAL A 180 -6.07 -19.27 0.09
CA VAL A 180 -4.72 -19.22 -0.47
C VAL A 180 -3.71 -18.83 0.62
N ASP A 181 -3.99 -17.80 1.40
CA ASP A 181 -3.12 -17.34 2.50
C ASP A 181 -2.84 -18.45 3.50
N ARG A 182 -3.90 -19.12 3.99
CA ARG A 182 -3.73 -20.25 4.91
C ARG A 182 -2.86 -21.35 4.30
N LEU A 183 -3.06 -21.68 3.03
CA LEU A 183 -2.25 -22.71 2.36
C LEU A 183 -0.80 -22.24 2.18
N ALA A 184 -0.58 -20.97 1.86
CA ALA A 184 0.75 -20.38 1.76
C ALA A 184 1.44 -20.45 3.12
N ASP A 185 0.78 -20.03 4.20
CA ASP A 185 1.31 -20.07 5.56
C ASP A 185 1.70 -21.50 5.99
N GLU A 186 0.80 -22.47 5.78
CA GLU A 186 1.05 -23.87 6.15
C GLU A 186 2.26 -24.47 5.41
N ASN A 187 2.49 -24.06 4.16
CA ASN A 187 3.47 -24.72 3.28
C ASN A 187 4.78 -23.96 3.10
N LEU A 188 4.75 -22.62 3.13
CA LEU A 188 5.92 -21.76 2.91
C LEU A 188 6.73 -21.58 4.18
N TYR A 189 6.10 -21.36 5.35
CA TYR A 189 6.84 -21.23 6.61
C TYR A 189 7.54 -22.52 7.06
N SER A 190 7.07 -23.67 6.59
CA SER A 190 7.71 -24.97 6.87
C SER A 190 8.89 -25.28 5.94
N GLN A 191 9.12 -24.46 4.90
CA GLN A 191 10.28 -24.63 4.03
C GLN A 191 11.55 -24.36 4.82
N ALA A 192 12.54 -25.25 4.71
CA ALA A 192 13.87 -25.03 5.27
C ALA A 192 14.66 -24.04 4.39
N ILE A 193 14.24 -22.77 4.36
CA ILE A 193 14.92 -21.68 3.68
C ILE A 193 15.92 -21.02 4.65
N PRO A 194 17.18 -20.78 4.25
CA PRO A 194 18.14 -20.05 5.08
C PRO A 194 17.69 -18.61 5.38
N ASP A 195 17.88 -18.16 6.63
CA ASP A 195 17.48 -16.82 7.10
C ASP A 195 18.04 -15.68 6.24
N HIS A 196 19.28 -15.81 5.74
CA HIS A 196 19.88 -14.77 4.89
C HIS A 196 19.11 -14.56 3.58
N MET A 197 18.46 -15.60 3.06
CA MET A 197 17.61 -15.45 1.87
C MET A 197 16.31 -14.76 2.21
N HIS A 198 15.73 -15.02 3.38
CA HIS A 198 14.53 -14.32 3.84
C HIS A 198 14.78 -12.81 3.95
N ASP A 199 15.91 -12.43 4.54
CA ASP A 199 16.29 -11.01 4.69
C ASP A 199 16.47 -10.32 3.33
N LEU A 200 17.08 -11.00 2.36
CA LEU A 200 17.28 -10.46 1.00
C LEU A 200 15.99 -10.39 0.17
N LEU A 201 14.93 -11.08 0.59
CA LEU A 201 13.65 -11.17 -0.10
C LEU A 201 12.56 -10.31 0.53
N LEU A 202 12.91 -9.38 1.45
CA LEU A 202 12.00 -8.34 1.94
C LEU A 202 11.86 -7.22 0.90
N LEU A 203 11.25 -7.55 -0.25
CA LEU A 203 11.18 -6.71 -1.44
C LEU A 203 9.86 -5.93 -1.56
N HIS A 204 9.17 -5.68 -0.45
CA HIS A 204 7.93 -4.88 -0.47
C HIS A 204 8.24 -3.48 -1.03
N ASP A 205 7.40 -3.01 -1.95
CA ASP A 205 7.57 -1.73 -2.69
C ASP A 205 8.92 -1.58 -3.43
N ALA A 206 9.63 -2.68 -3.68
CA ALA A 206 10.88 -2.64 -4.43
C ALA A 206 10.61 -2.59 -5.94
N ASN A 207 11.48 -1.89 -6.67
CA ASN A 207 11.44 -1.73 -8.11
C ASN A 207 12.55 -2.55 -8.77
N LEU A 208 12.20 -3.35 -9.78
CA LEU A 208 13.17 -4.09 -10.58
C LEU A 208 13.74 -3.18 -11.67
N ILE A 209 14.99 -2.76 -11.53
CA ILE A 209 15.66 -1.84 -12.46
C ILE A 209 16.23 -2.60 -13.67
N LYS A 210 16.85 -3.75 -13.41
CA LYS A 210 17.58 -4.50 -14.44
C LYS A 210 17.68 -5.98 -14.09
N LEU A 211 17.63 -6.80 -15.14
CA LEU A 211 17.95 -8.23 -15.12
C LEU A 211 19.23 -8.48 -15.92
N GLU A 212 20.18 -9.21 -15.35
CA GLU A 212 21.39 -9.62 -16.05
C GLU A 212 21.70 -11.09 -15.80
N GLU A 213 22.15 -11.80 -16.84
CA GLU A 213 22.71 -13.14 -16.71
C GLU A 213 24.20 -13.05 -17.01
N ARG A 214 25.03 -13.51 -16.07
CA ARG A 214 26.49 -13.46 -16.20
C ARG A 214 27.13 -14.66 -15.54
N GLU A 215 28.02 -15.33 -16.27
CA GLU A 215 28.84 -16.44 -15.76
C GLU A 215 28.02 -17.61 -15.17
N GLY A 216 26.77 -17.80 -15.64
CA GLY A 216 25.86 -18.83 -15.14
C GLY A 216 25.10 -18.44 -13.86
N ASP A 217 25.17 -17.18 -13.45
CA ASP A 217 24.39 -16.58 -12.37
C ASP A 217 23.38 -15.58 -12.94
N ILE A 218 22.27 -15.36 -12.22
CA ILE A 218 21.28 -14.30 -12.54
C ILE A 218 21.38 -13.19 -11.50
N PHE A 219 21.33 -11.95 -11.96
CA PHE A 219 21.41 -10.75 -11.13
C PHE A 219 20.13 -9.92 -11.29
N LEU A 220 19.53 -9.56 -10.15
CA LEU A 220 18.45 -8.57 -10.07
C LEU A 220 19.04 -7.28 -9.50
N TYR A 221 18.87 -6.18 -10.23
CA TYR A 221 19.17 -4.84 -9.72
C TYR A 221 17.88 -4.24 -9.24
N ILE A 222 17.83 -3.93 -7.95
CA ILE A 222 16.62 -3.55 -7.25
C ILE A 222 16.82 -2.20 -6.60
N ARG A 223 15.81 -1.36 -6.69
CA ARG A 223 15.68 -0.15 -5.88
C ARG A 223 14.59 -0.36 -4.84
N SER A 224 14.94 -0.38 -3.57
CA SER A 224 13.94 -0.43 -2.50
C SER A 224 13.41 0.97 -2.24
N GLU A 225 12.09 1.14 -2.18
CA GLU A 225 11.46 2.38 -1.68
C GLU A 225 11.37 2.39 -0.14
N CYS A 226 11.64 1.26 0.52
CA CYS A 226 11.74 1.21 1.97
C CYS A 226 13.02 1.91 2.43
N TYR A 227 12.85 2.95 3.24
CA TYR A 227 13.84 3.87 3.80
C TYR A 227 15.02 3.24 4.59
N LEU A 228 15.11 1.91 4.64
CA LEU A 228 16.05 1.15 5.47
C LEU A 228 17.36 0.77 4.76
N HIS A 229 17.49 0.97 3.45
CA HIS A 229 18.70 0.60 2.70
C HIS A 229 19.45 1.81 2.13
N THR A 230 20.69 2.00 2.60
CA THR A 230 21.58 3.11 2.20
C THR A 230 22.40 2.84 0.92
N LYS A 231 22.26 1.66 0.32
CA LYS A 231 22.93 1.27 -0.92
C LYS A 231 21.89 1.05 -2.02
N ASP A 232 21.81 1.99 -2.94
CA ASP A 232 20.99 1.94 -4.14
C ASP A 232 21.93 1.87 -5.37
N PRO A 233 21.80 0.87 -6.27
CA PRO A 233 20.87 -0.26 -6.21
C PRO A 233 21.34 -1.41 -5.31
N ILE A 234 20.38 -2.14 -4.75
CA ILE A 234 20.58 -3.46 -4.15
C ILE A 234 20.77 -4.46 -5.28
N ILE A 235 21.81 -5.29 -5.20
CA ILE A 235 22.08 -6.31 -6.20
C ILE A 235 21.84 -7.68 -5.56
N LEU A 236 20.86 -8.42 -6.08
CA LEU A 236 20.62 -9.79 -5.68
C LEU A 236 21.23 -10.74 -6.70
N LYS A 237 22.06 -11.67 -6.23
CA LYS A 237 22.73 -12.67 -7.04
C LYS A 237 22.14 -14.06 -6.76
N PHE A 238 21.61 -14.67 -7.80
CA PHE A 238 21.08 -16.03 -7.83
C PHE A 238 22.17 -16.97 -8.35
N VAL A 239 22.79 -17.73 -7.43
CA VAL A 239 23.98 -18.55 -7.70
C VAL A 239 23.64 -19.80 -8.49
N GLY A 240 24.21 -19.98 -9.67
CA GLY A 240 23.83 -21.03 -10.62
C GLY A 240 22.40 -20.83 -11.12
N GLY A 241 22.04 -19.58 -11.40
CA GLY A 241 20.68 -19.15 -11.75
C GLY A 241 20.20 -19.68 -13.10
N GLU A 242 18.96 -20.14 -13.15
CA GLU A 242 18.25 -20.57 -14.37
C GLU A 242 16.84 -19.98 -14.36
N TYR A 243 16.41 -19.35 -15.46
CA TYR A 243 15.02 -18.92 -15.60
C TYR A 243 14.14 -20.14 -15.87
N LEU A 244 13.23 -20.47 -14.94
CA LEU A 244 12.17 -21.45 -15.19
C LEU A 244 10.97 -20.80 -15.88
N GLU A 245 10.75 -19.51 -15.60
CA GLU A 245 9.70 -18.71 -16.23
C GLU A 245 10.14 -17.24 -16.25
N LYS A 246 9.91 -16.58 -17.37
CA LYS A 246 10.21 -15.15 -17.54
C LYS A 246 9.24 -14.58 -18.56
N GLU A 247 8.15 -14.02 -18.07
CA GLU A 247 7.23 -13.31 -18.94
C GLU A 247 7.84 -11.98 -19.44
N GLU A 248 7.34 -11.51 -20.56
CA GLU A 248 7.74 -10.21 -21.12
C GLU A 248 7.32 -9.09 -20.18
N MET A 249 8.28 -8.21 -19.89
CA MET A 249 8.16 -7.15 -18.90
C MET A 249 8.72 -5.84 -19.45
N ASN A 250 8.09 -4.72 -19.10
CA ASN A 250 8.59 -3.40 -19.43
C ASN A 250 9.57 -2.94 -18.34
N LEU A 251 10.86 -2.85 -18.66
CA LEU A 251 11.90 -2.38 -17.74
C LEU A 251 12.41 -1.00 -18.18
N GLU A 252 11.48 -0.07 -18.34
CA GLU A 252 11.81 1.34 -18.50
C GLU A 252 12.12 1.96 -17.14
N VAL A 253 13.21 2.72 -17.09
CA VAL A 253 13.66 3.45 -15.91
C VAL A 253 13.60 4.93 -16.20
N ASP A 254 12.90 5.69 -15.36
CA ASP A 254 12.74 7.13 -15.54
C ASP A 254 14.01 7.92 -15.17
N SER A 255 13.97 9.24 -15.37
CA SER A 255 15.11 10.12 -15.05
C SER A 255 15.43 10.21 -13.55
N ARG A 256 14.51 9.76 -12.70
CA ARG A 256 14.68 9.70 -11.25
C ARG A 256 15.16 8.32 -10.79
N GLY A 257 15.29 7.35 -11.70
CA GLY A 257 15.74 5.99 -11.42
C GLY A 257 14.63 5.03 -10.97
N TYR A 258 13.35 5.38 -11.16
CA TYR A 258 12.23 4.49 -10.85
C TYR A 258 11.92 3.60 -12.04
N SER A 259 11.64 2.32 -11.76
CA SER A 259 11.29 1.36 -12.78
C SER A 259 9.79 1.36 -13.03
N SER A 260 9.41 1.04 -14.26
CA SER A 260 8.04 0.67 -14.63
C SER A 260 7.65 -0.72 -14.13
N THR A 261 8.53 -1.46 -13.44
CA THR A 261 8.22 -2.77 -12.86
C THR A 261 8.56 -2.84 -11.37
N SER A 262 7.57 -3.22 -10.55
CA SER A 262 7.70 -3.39 -9.10
C SER A 262 7.37 -4.81 -8.66
N PHE A 263 7.91 -5.21 -7.50
CA PHE A 263 7.58 -6.47 -6.85
C PHE A 263 6.23 -6.37 -6.16
N SER A 264 5.42 -7.42 -6.26
CA SER A 264 4.12 -7.48 -5.59
C SER A 264 4.05 -8.64 -4.63
N TYR A 265 4.49 -9.83 -5.07
CA TYR A 265 4.58 -11.00 -4.21
C TYR A 265 5.83 -11.82 -4.53
N GLN A 266 6.32 -12.49 -3.51
CA GLN A 266 7.44 -13.40 -3.61
C GLN A 266 7.20 -14.64 -2.76
N GLU A 267 7.60 -15.79 -3.26
CA GLU A 267 7.61 -17.04 -2.52
C GLU A 267 8.84 -17.87 -2.91
N THR A 268 9.40 -18.58 -1.94
CA THR A 268 10.59 -19.42 -2.14
C THR A 268 10.28 -20.85 -1.73
N HIS A 269 10.65 -21.81 -2.59
CA HIS A 269 10.46 -23.23 -2.35
C HIS A 269 11.79 -23.95 -2.30
N ASN A 270 12.01 -24.75 -1.27
CA ASN A 270 13.18 -25.62 -1.17
C ASN A 270 12.89 -26.94 -1.93
N LYS A 271 13.68 -27.26 -2.95
CA LYS A 271 13.57 -28.51 -3.73
C LYS A 271 14.61 -29.57 -3.33
N GLY A 272 15.39 -29.31 -2.29
CA GLY A 272 16.44 -30.18 -1.77
C GLY A 272 17.82 -29.83 -2.30
N ASP A 273 18.02 -29.84 -3.61
CA ASP A 273 19.30 -29.53 -4.27
C ASP A 273 19.37 -28.10 -4.84
N HIS A 274 18.24 -27.40 -4.87
CA HIS A 274 18.11 -26.00 -5.29
C HIS A 274 16.88 -25.35 -4.65
N PHE A 275 16.75 -24.05 -4.88
CA PHE A 275 15.60 -23.24 -4.53
C PHE A 275 14.91 -22.73 -5.79
N GLU A 276 13.58 -22.66 -5.75
CA GLU A 276 12.79 -21.94 -6.74
C GLU A 276 12.26 -20.65 -6.09
N PHE A 277 12.60 -19.52 -6.70
CA PHE A 277 12.15 -18.19 -6.31
C PHE A 277 11.09 -17.75 -7.32
N HIS A 278 9.84 -17.60 -6.88
CA HIS A 278 8.76 -17.11 -7.72
C HIS A 278 8.43 -15.69 -7.32
N PHE A 279 8.36 -14.82 -8.32
CA PHE A 279 7.98 -13.42 -8.19
C PHE A 279 6.74 -13.16 -9.04
N LEU A 280 5.75 -12.54 -8.43
CA LEU A 280 4.70 -11.81 -9.12
C LEU A 280 5.12 -10.34 -9.14
N LEU A 281 5.31 -9.80 -10.32
CA LEU A 281 5.70 -8.40 -10.53
C LEU A 281 4.55 -7.67 -11.20
N ASN A 282 4.40 -6.39 -10.90
CA ASN A 282 3.51 -5.49 -11.61
C ASN A 282 4.32 -4.61 -12.57
N THR A 283 3.95 -4.60 -13.84
CA THR A 283 4.62 -3.80 -14.88
C THR A 283 3.64 -2.80 -15.50
N PHE A 284 4.02 -1.53 -15.55
CA PHE A 284 3.27 -0.47 -16.21
C PHE A 284 3.47 -0.55 -17.72
N VAL A 285 2.36 -0.66 -18.43
CA VAL A 285 2.29 -0.71 -19.90
C VAL A 285 1.28 0.31 -20.41
N ASP A 286 1.33 0.61 -21.71
CA ASP A 286 0.33 1.46 -22.34
C ASP A 286 -1.08 0.88 -22.12
N GLY A 287 -1.88 1.55 -21.28
CA GLY A 287 -3.24 1.14 -20.95
C GLY A 287 -3.44 0.53 -19.55
N GLY A 288 -2.39 0.44 -18.72
CA GLY A 288 -2.55 0.10 -17.29
C GLY A 288 -1.40 -0.69 -16.69
N VAL A 289 -1.72 -1.42 -15.63
CA VAL A 289 -0.79 -2.31 -14.93
C VAL A 289 -1.04 -3.74 -15.38
N LYS A 290 0.03 -4.52 -15.56
CA LYS A 290 -0.03 -5.93 -15.89
C LYS A 290 0.78 -6.73 -14.87
N ASP A 291 0.15 -7.74 -14.28
CA ASP A 291 0.87 -8.75 -13.49
C ASP A 291 1.65 -9.72 -14.41
N ILE A 292 2.89 -10.01 -14.04
CA ILE A 292 3.80 -10.90 -14.78
C ILE A 292 4.56 -11.83 -13.85
N TYR A 293 4.96 -12.99 -14.37
CA TYR A 293 5.76 -13.95 -13.61
C TYR A 293 7.24 -13.89 -13.97
N LEU A 294 8.06 -13.96 -12.93
CA LEU A 294 9.47 -14.30 -13.00
C LEU A 294 9.71 -15.48 -12.04
N THR A 295 10.24 -16.59 -12.54
CA THR A 295 10.68 -17.71 -11.70
C THR A 295 12.12 -18.02 -12.00
N ILE A 296 12.94 -17.98 -10.95
CA ILE A 296 14.36 -18.29 -11.00
C ILE A 296 14.62 -19.53 -10.14
N LYS A 297 15.31 -20.49 -10.72
CA LYS A 297 15.94 -21.59 -9.98
C LYS A 297 17.37 -21.21 -9.65
N ALA A 298 17.81 -21.39 -8.42
CA ALA A 298 19.21 -21.19 -8.04
C ALA A 298 19.61 -22.07 -6.85
N ARG A 299 20.92 -22.24 -6.65
CA ARG A 299 21.46 -22.98 -5.50
C ARG A 299 21.53 -22.14 -4.24
N ASP A 300 21.67 -20.82 -4.40
CA ASP A 300 21.78 -19.86 -3.31
C ASP A 300 21.34 -18.46 -3.81
N LEU A 301 21.06 -17.57 -2.85
CA LEU A 301 20.73 -16.16 -3.05
C LEU A 301 21.62 -15.34 -2.12
N VAL A 302 22.41 -14.44 -2.68
CA VAL A 302 23.37 -13.61 -1.93
C VAL A 302 23.31 -12.16 -2.42
N GLU A 303 23.76 -11.22 -1.59
CA GLU A 303 24.02 -9.84 -2.03
C GLU A 303 25.24 -9.83 -2.99
N GLY A 304 25.10 -9.13 -4.12
CA GLY A 304 26.06 -9.12 -5.23
C GLY A 304 27.17 -8.09 -5.16
#